data_AF-A0A930AD43-F1
#
_entry.id   AF-A0A930AD43-F1
#
_cell.length_a   1.000
_cell.length_b   1.000
_cell.length_c   1.000
_cell.angle_alpha   90.00
_cell.angle_beta   90.00
_cell.angle_gamma   90.00
#
_symmetry.space_group_name_H-M   'P 1'
#
loop_
_entity.id
_entity.type
_entity.pdbx_description
1 polymer ?
#
loop_
_entity_poly.entity_id
_entity_poly.type
_entity_poly.pdbx_seq_one_letter_code
_entity_poly.pdbx_strand_id
1 'polypeptide(L)'
;MVAKTEKSQAMIEKILSTASQLFIHNGYEKTSVQNIAQTASISKGAIYHHFQSKDEIFFAVLKQRYQLMEKELLDWLESTSHLTGREQLKETFQFSLKSQKTNYEMLNHAPLDAEFMLTIIRYNLRIGTPLIADIIKKGIEDQSIHPIPFPNEAAETILLLTNFWIEGSIFENSSEKIVDRIYFLQFMLQSIGLDIFDESLIHEILSQSN
;
A
#
# COMPACT_ATOMS: atom_id res chain seq x y z
N MET A 1 -32.71 10.98 15.80
CA MET A 1 -31.22 10.95 15.84
C MET A 1 -30.61 10.25 14.63
N VAL A 2 -31.20 9.17 14.09
CA VAL A 2 -30.68 8.41 12.93
C VAL A 2 -30.48 9.28 11.67
N ALA A 3 -31.50 9.99 11.19
CA ALA A 3 -31.42 10.81 9.97
C ALA A 3 -30.42 11.98 9.99
N LYS A 4 -30.08 12.51 11.19
CA LYS A 4 -29.06 13.57 11.34
C LYS A 4 -27.65 12.99 11.20
N THR A 5 -27.46 11.75 11.68
CA THR A 5 -26.20 11.01 11.63
C THR A 5 -25.92 10.55 10.19
N GLU A 6 -26.94 10.07 9.48
CA GLU A 6 -26.83 9.68 8.06
C GLU A 6 -26.48 10.86 7.15
N LYS A 7 -27.09 12.04 7.35
CA LYS A 7 -26.74 13.25 6.59
C LYS A 7 -25.31 13.73 6.87
N SER A 8 -24.85 13.59 8.12
CA SER A 8 -23.47 13.91 8.50
C SER A 8 -22.48 12.95 7.84
N GLN A 9 -22.80 11.66 7.83
CA GLN A 9 -21.95 10.64 7.21
C GLN A 9 -21.84 10.83 5.69
N ALA A 10 -22.95 11.08 5.00
CA ALA A 10 -22.95 11.38 3.57
C ALA A 10 -22.14 12.65 3.23
N MET A 11 -22.14 13.65 4.11
CA MET A 11 -21.32 14.85 3.94
C MET A 11 -19.82 14.53 4.08
N ILE A 12 -19.45 13.73 5.08
CA ILE A 12 -18.07 13.27 5.27
C ILE A 12 -17.60 12.49 4.04
N GLU A 13 -18.38 11.55 3.55
CA GLU A 13 -18.04 10.76 2.35
C GLU A 13 -17.88 11.64 1.10
N LYS A 14 -18.72 12.66 0.93
CA LYS A 14 -18.59 13.64 -0.15
C LYS A 14 -17.29 14.44 -0.05
N ILE A 15 -16.92 14.87 1.17
CA ILE A 15 -15.67 15.60 1.42
C ILE A 15 -14.48 14.70 1.09
N LEU A 16 -14.45 13.47 1.64
CA LEU A 16 -13.34 12.54 1.48
C LEU A 16 -13.17 12.06 0.03
N SER A 17 -14.26 11.74 -0.68
CA SER A 17 -14.19 11.35 -2.09
C SER A 17 -13.63 12.48 -2.97
N THR A 18 -14.11 13.72 -2.76
CA THR A 18 -13.62 14.91 -3.49
C THR A 18 -12.15 15.19 -3.16
N ALA A 19 -11.78 15.15 -1.88
CA ALA A 19 -10.42 15.38 -1.43
C ALA A 19 -9.47 14.32 -1.99
N SER A 20 -9.86 13.04 -1.97
CA SER A 20 -9.09 11.93 -2.57
C SER A 20 -8.78 12.20 -4.03
N GLN A 21 -9.78 12.55 -4.85
CA GLN A 21 -9.57 12.89 -6.26
C GLN A 21 -8.58 14.04 -6.46
N LEU A 22 -8.72 15.11 -5.68
CA LEU A 22 -7.83 16.27 -5.78
C LEU A 22 -6.41 15.93 -5.33
N PHE A 23 -6.24 15.15 -4.25
CA PHE A 23 -4.91 14.74 -3.79
C PHE A 23 -4.21 13.82 -4.78
N ILE A 24 -4.92 12.91 -5.44
CA ILE A 24 -4.33 12.03 -6.49
C ILE A 24 -3.86 12.87 -7.67
N HIS A 25 -4.68 13.81 -8.16
CA HIS A 25 -4.37 14.56 -9.38
C HIS A 25 -3.39 15.70 -9.18
N ASN A 26 -3.44 16.36 -8.02
CA ASN A 26 -2.68 17.58 -7.78
C ASN A 26 -1.58 17.42 -6.73
N GLY A 27 -1.59 16.32 -5.95
CA GLY A 27 -0.77 16.15 -4.76
C GLY A 27 -1.31 16.89 -3.54
N TYR A 28 -0.71 16.61 -2.38
CA TYR A 28 -1.08 17.21 -1.09
C TYR A 28 -0.82 18.72 -1.03
N GLU A 29 0.31 19.19 -1.56
CA GLU A 29 0.72 20.60 -1.49
C GLU A 29 -0.20 21.53 -2.29
N LYS A 30 -0.58 21.12 -3.51
CA LYS A 30 -1.39 21.95 -4.42
C LYS A 30 -2.90 21.88 -4.14
N THR A 31 -3.32 21.08 -3.17
CA THR A 31 -4.74 20.91 -2.80
C THR A 31 -5.05 21.67 -1.52
N SER A 32 -5.89 22.70 -1.60
CA SER A 32 -6.36 23.43 -0.41
C SER A 32 -7.77 23.01 0.02
N VAL A 33 -8.13 23.26 1.29
CA VAL A 33 -9.51 23.09 1.79
C VAL A 33 -10.50 23.91 0.95
N GLN A 34 -10.06 25.04 0.39
CA GLN A 34 -10.89 25.85 -0.49
C GLN A 34 -11.16 25.15 -1.83
N ASN A 35 -10.17 24.46 -2.41
CA ASN A 35 -10.37 23.66 -3.63
C ASN A 35 -11.38 22.54 -3.37
N ILE A 36 -11.23 21.82 -2.25
CA ILE A 36 -12.14 20.74 -1.86
C ILE A 36 -13.57 21.28 -1.72
N ALA A 37 -13.76 22.42 -1.03
CA ALA A 37 -15.07 23.04 -0.85
C ALA A 37 -15.73 23.42 -2.20
N GLN A 38 -14.96 24.04 -3.09
CA GLN A 38 -15.43 24.43 -4.42
C GLN A 38 -15.81 23.22 -5.27
N THR A 39 -14.95 22.22 -5.36
CA THR A 39 -15.21 21.01 -6.15
C THR A 39 -16.37 20.21 -5.58
N ALA A 40 -16.50 20.12 -4.26
CA ALA A 40 -17.63 19.45 -3.61
C ALA A 40 -18.92 20.28 -3.63
N SER A 41 -18.91 21.51 -4.15
CA SER A 41 -20.05 22.44 -4.12
C SER A 41 -20.63 22.62 -2.71
N ILE A 42 -19.76 22.83 -1.72
CA ILE A 42 -20.14 23.08 -0.31
C ILE A 42 -19.39 24.31 0.24
N SER A 43 -19.84 24.84 1.37
CA SER A 43 -19.13 25.94 2.02
C SER A 43 -17.89 25.45 2.76
N LYS A 44 -16.87 26.32 2.88
CA LYS A 44 -15.68 26.04 3.70
C LYS A 44 -16.05 25.76 5.17
N GLY A 45 -17.07 26.45 5.68
CA GLY A 45 -17.61 26.22 7.03
C GLY A 45 -18.24 24.83 7.22
N ALA A 46 -18.84 24.26 6.16
CA ALA A 46 -19.35 22.89 6.20
C ALA A 46 -18.21 21.86 6.34
N ILE A 47 -17.07 22.09 5.70
CA ILE A 47 -15.88 21.25 5.89
C ILE A 47 -15.35 21.39 7.33
N TYR A 48 -15.19 22.62 7.82
CA TYR A 48 -14.67 22.87 9.17
C TYR A 48 -15.58 22.36 10.30
N HIS A 49 -16.84 22.04 10.00
CA HIS A 49 -17.71 21.34 10.94
C HIS A 49 -17.28 19.88 11.17
N HIS A 50 -16.62 19.25 10.19
CA HIS A 50 -16.20 17.85 10.22
C HIS A 50 -14.69 17.67 10.38
N PHE A 51 -13.88 18.58 9.86
CA PHE A 51 -12.42 18.48 9.86
C PHE A 51 -11.78 19.81 10.23
N GLN A 52 -10.85 19.81 11.18
CA GLN A 52 -10.17 20.99 11.69
C GLN A 52 -9.05 21.48 10.78
N SER A 53 -8.46 20.58 9.97
CA SER A 53 -7.31 20.91 9.11
C SER A 53 -7.31 20.13 7.79
N LYS A 54 -6.44 20.58 6.85
CA LYS A 54 -6.12 19.82 5.64
C LYS A 54 -5.54 18.44 5.99
N ASP A 55 -4.72 18.38 7.04
CA ASP A 55 -4.07 17.15 7.50
C ASP A 55 -5.09 16.12 7.97
N GLU A 56 -6.08 16.54 8.75
CA GLU A 56 -7.14 15.64 9.21
C GLU A 56 -7.93 15.05 8.05
N ILE A 57 -8.24 15.86 7.02
CA ILE A 57 -8.87 15.38 5.78
C ILE A 57 -7.95 14.39 5.07
N PHE A 58 -6.66 14.72 4.96
CA PHE A 58 -5.68 13.89 4.27
C PHE A 58 -5.51 12.52 4.96
N PHE A 59 -5.35 12.49 6.28
CA PHE A 59 -5.28 11.25 7.06
C PHE A 59 -6.56 10.42 6.94
N ALA A 60 -7.73 11.06 6.92
CA ALA A 60 -9.00 10.37 6.73
C ALA A 60 -9.13 9.77 5.31
N VAL A 61 -8.69 10.49 4.28
CA VAL A 61 -8.60 9.99 2.89
C VAL A 61 -7.67 8.79 2.80
N LEU A 62 -6.49 8.88 3.41
CA LEU A 62 -5.51 7.79 3.45
C LEU A 62 -6.09 6.55 4.12
N LYS A 63 -6.72 6.71 5.28
CA LYS A 63 -7.39 5.60 5.97
C LYS A 63 -8.44 4.92 5.10
N GLN A 64 -9.27 5.69 4.39
CA GLN A 64 -10.28 5.15 3.47
C GLN A 64 -9.62 4.41 2.30
N ARG A 65 -8.54 4.95 1.75
CA ARG A 65 -7.76 4.29 0.69
C ARG A 65 -7.14 2.98 1.16
N TYR A 66 -6.56 2.95 2.36
CA TYR A 66 -6.02 1.72 2.93
C TYR A 66 -7.09 0.65 3.08
N GLN A 67 -8.27 1.00 3.59
CA GLN A 67 -9.39 0.06 3.70
C GLN A 67 -9.84 -0.48 2.33
N LEU A 68 -9.82 0.36 1.30
CA LEU A 68 -10.11 -0.08 -0.07
C LEU A 68 -9.02 -1.03 -0.58
N MET A 69 -7.75 -0.70 -0.39
CA MET A 69 -6.63 -1.56 -0.79
C MET A 69 -6.64 -2.91 -0.07
N GLU A 70 -6.98 -2.94 1.22
CA GLU A 70 -7.14 -4.19 1.96
C GLU A 70 -8.27 -5.04 1.39
N LYS A 71 -9.39 -4.43 1.02
CA LYS A 71 -10.46 -5.15 0.33
C LYS A 71 -10.00 -5.68 -1.03
N GLU A 72 -9.36 -4.85 -1.85
CA GLU A 72 -8.85 -5.24 -3.17
C GLU A 72 -7.82 -6.38 -3.05
N LEU A 73 -6.95 -6.32 -2.03
CA LEU A 73 -5.99 -7.38 -1.73
C LEU A 73 -6.70 -8.68 -1.34
N LEU A 74 -7.71 -8.63 -0.47
CA LEU A 74 -8.46 -9.82 -0.06
C LEU A 74 -9.22 -10.44 -1.24
N ASP A 75 -9.91 -9.62 -2.04
CA ASP A 75 -10.61 -10.05 -3.25
C ASP A 75 -9.61 -10.69 -4.26
N TRP A 76 -8.41 -10.10 -4.40
CA TRP A 76 -7.33 -10.65 -5.21
C TRP A 76 -6.81 -11.99 -4.70
N LEU A 77 -6.56 -12.10 -3.39
CA LEU A 77 -6.09 -13.34 -2.75
C LEU A 77 -7.12 -14.47 -2.89
N GLU A 78 -8.41 -14.16 -2.80
CA GLU A 78 -9.47 -15.12 -3.06
C GLU A 78 -9.44 -15.59 -4.52
N SER A 79 -9.31 -14.66 -5.47
CA SER A 79 -9.26 -14.97 -6.91
C SER A 79 -8.06 -15.84 -7.31
N THR A 80 -6.96 -15.75 -6.57
CA THR A 80 -5.70 -16.48 -6.81
C THR A 80 -5.53 -17.71 -5.92
N SER A 81 -6.53 -18.05 -5.11
CA SER A 81 -6.48 -19.17 -4.15
C SER A 81 -6.27 -20.54 -4.81
N HIS A 82 -6.60 -20.68 -6.09
CA HIS A 82 -6.42 -21.89 -6.90
C HIS A 82 -4.96 -22.16 -7.33
N LEU A 83 -4.08 -21.16 -7.27
CA LEU A 83 -2.67 -21.28 -7.64
C LEU A 83 -1.87 -22.04 -6.59
N THR A 84 -0.66 -22.49 -6.89
CA THR A 84 0.27 -22.95 -5.85
C THR A 84 0.68 -21.79 -4.93
N GLY A 85 1.17 -22.07 -3.72
CA GLY A 85 1.64 -21.04 -2.80
C GLY A 85 2.74 -20.16 -3.40
N ARG A 86 3.69 -20.75 -4.16
CA ARG A 86 4.72 -19.98 -4.88
C ARG A 86 4.13 -19.02 -5.91
N GLU A 87 3.23 -19.52 -6.77
CA GLU A 87 2.60 -18.71 -7.82
C GLU A 87 1.71 -17.62 -7.22
N GLN A 88 0.91 -17.94 -6.21
CA GLN A 88 0.08 -16.98 -5.50
C GLN A 88 0.92 -15.88 -4.84
N LEU A 89 2.07 -16.24 -4.26
CA LEU A 89 2.99 -15.28 -3.66
C LEU A 89 3.57 -14.33 -4.72
N LYS A 90 4.01 -14.88 -5.86
CA LYS A 90 4.53 -14.10 -7.00
C LYS A 90 3.47 -13.11 -7.54
N GLU A 91 2.27 -13.59 -7.81
CA GLU A 91 1.13 -12.77 -8.28
C GLU A 91 0.78 -11.66 -7.27
N THR A 92 0.88 -11.95 -5.96
CA THR A 92 0.65 -10.95 -4.91
C THR A 92 1.70 -9.82 -4.94
N PHE A 93 2.97 -10.13 -5.19
CA PHE A 93 4.00 -9.10 -5.39
C PHE A 93 3.76 -8.27 -6.65
N GLN A 94 3.35 -8.89 -7.76
CA GLN A 94 3.03 -8.17 -8.99
C GLN A 94 1.83 -7.24 -8.82
N PHE A 95 0.79 -7.69 -8.12
CA PHE A 95 -0.35 -6.86 -7.76
C PHE A 95 0.08 -5.67 -6.88
N SER A 96 0.91 -5.90 -5.87
CA SER A 96 1.34 -4.83 -4.95
C SER A 96 2.18 -3.76 -5.65
N LEU A 97 3.01 -4.12 -6.62
CA LEU A 97 3.80 -3.18 -7.43
C LEU A 97 2.89 -2.27 -8.28
N LYS A 98 1.89 -2.86 -8.96
CA LYS A 98 0.92 -2.09 -9.78
C LYS A 98 0.07 -1.14 -8.95
N SER A 99 -0.39 -1.60 -7.78
CA SER A 99 -1.24 -0.82 -6.86
C SER A 99 -0.49 0.29 -6.12
N GLN A 100 0.82 0.15 -5.94
CA GLN A 100 1.67 1.13 -5.25
C GLN A 100 1.81 2.46 -6.02
N LYS A 101 1.96 2.42 -7.35
CA LYS A 101 2.13 3.63 -8.19
C LYS A 101 1.05 4.69 -7.96
N THR A 102 -0.22 4.26 -7.86
CA THR A 102 -1.39 5.15 -7.66
C THR A 102 -1.39 5.83 -6.29
N ASN A 103 -0.75 5.24 -5.26
CA ASN A 103 -0.69 5.81 -3.92
C ASN A 103 0.47 6.81 -3.77
N TYR A 104 1.61 6.54 -4.41
CA TYR A 104 2.77 7.43 -4.36
C TYR A 104 2.50 8.81 -4.96
N GLU A 105 1.72 8.88 -6.05
CA GLU A 105 1.31 10.17 -6.63
C GLU A 105 0.53 11.05 -5.65
N MET A 106 -0.26 10.43 -4.76
CA MET A 106 -1.00 11.13 -3.71
C MET A 106 -0.10 11.59 -2.55
N LEU A 107 0.97 10.84 -2.28
CA LEU A 107 1.95 11.10 -1.23
C LEU A 107 3.04 12.09 -1.66
N ASN A 108 3.10 12.48 -2.94
CA ASN A 108 4.06 13.46 -3.43
C ASN A 108 3.99 14.76 -2.61
N HIS A 109 5.11 15.05 -1.94
CA HIS A 109 5.28 16.19 -1.03
C HIS A 109 4.30 16.23 0.16
N ALA A 110 3.64 15.12 0.50
CA ALA A 110 2.96 15.00 1.77
C ALA A 110 3.99 15.08 2.91
N PRO A 111 3.63 15.65 4.09
CA PRO A 111 4.45 15.53 5.27
C PRO A 111 4.45 14.06 5.71
N LEU A 112 5.40 13.29 5.18
CA LEU A 112 5.72 11.93 5.61
C LEU A 112 6.43 11.99 6.95
N ASP A 113 5.77 12.56 7.97
CA ASP A 113 6.30 12.61 9.31
C ASP A 113 6.37 11.19 9.91
N ALA A 114 7.06 11.08 11.04
CA ALA A 114 7.28 9.79 11.69
C ALA A 114 5.95 9.11 12.08
N GLU A 115 4.92 9.87 12.46
CA GLU A 115 3.63 9.32 12.87
C GLU A 115 2.90 8.70 11.67
N PHE A 116 2.97 9.36 10.52
CA PHE A 116 2.42 8.85 9.28
C PHE A 116 3.15 7.57 8.83
N MET A 117 4.48 7.61 8.76
CA MET A 117 5.27 6.43 8.36
C MET A 117 5.02 5.24 9.29
N LEU A 118 4.95 5.46 10.61
CA LEU A 118 4.60 4.42 11.57
C LEU A 118 3.19 3.88 11.37
N THR A 119 2.25 4.73 10.97
CA THR A 119 0.88 4.30 10.65
C THR A 119 0.86 3.36 9.45
N ILE A 120 1.58 3.69 8.37
CA ILE A 120 1.71 2.81 7.20
C ILE A 120 2.37 1.48 7.59
N ILE A 121 3.52 1.54 8.27
CA ILE A 121 4.27 0.35 8.68
C ILE A 121 3.41 -0.57 9.55
N ARG A 122 2.74 -0.02 10.57
CA ARG A 122 1.85 -0.79 11.45
C ARG A 122 0.69 -1.41 10.69
N TYR A 123 0.09 -0.67 9.78
CA TYR A 123 -1.01 -1.18 8.97
C TYR A 123 -0.56 -2.33 8.07
N ASN A 124 0.56 -2.14 7.39
CA ASN A 124 1.18 -3.11 6.49
C ASN A 124 1.53 -4.40 7.24
N LEU A 125 2.19 -4.30 8.40
CA LEU A 125 2.54 -5.45 9.23
C LEU A 125 1.31 -6.15 9.83
N ARG A 126 0.29 -5.40 10.27
CA ARG A 126 -0.90 -5.99 10.91
C ARG A 126 -1.74 -6.81 9.94
N ILE A 127 -1.87 -6.34 8.69
CA ILE A 127 -2.75 -6.97 7.68
C ILE A 127 -1.96 -7.84 6.71
N GLY A 128 -0.84 -7.34 6.19
CA GLY A 128 -0.07 -8.03 5.16
C GLY A 128 0.66 -9.26 5.69
N THR A 129 1.26 -9.19 6.89
CA THR A 129 2.08 -10.29 7.42
C THR A 129 1.29 -11.60 7.55
N PRO A 130 0.11 -11.65 8.18
CA PRO A 130 -0.64 -12.91 8.28
C PRO A 130 -0.99 -13.50 6.91
N LEU A 131 -1.41 -12.65 5.96
CA LEU A 131 -1.78 -13.08 4.62
C LEU A 131 -0.60 -13.68 3.86
N ILE A 132 0.56 -13.01 3.87
CA ILE A 132 1.77 -13.52 3.22
C ILE A 132 2.27 -14.79 3.91
N ALA A 133 2.24 -14.85 5.24
CA ALA A 133 2.65 -16.03 5.99
C ALA A 133 1.79 -17.25 5.64
N ASP A 134 0.48 -17.07 5.47
CA ASP A 134 -0.43 -18.15 5.10
C ASP A 134 -0.20 -18.64 3.67
N ILE A 135 0.14 -17.74 2.73
CA ILE A 135 0.56 -18.14 1.38
C ILE A 135 1.88 -18.92 1.41
N ILE A 136 2.86 -18.51 2.24
CA ILE A 136 4.12 -19.24 2.41
C ILE A 136 3.85 -20.63 2.98
N LYS A 137 3.02 -20.75 4.03
CA LYS A 137 2.65 -22.05 4.63
C LYS A 137 1.95 -22.94 3.61
N LYS A 138 1.00 -22.40 2.84
CA LYS A 138 0.35 -23.10 1.72
C LYS A 138 1.39 -23.62 0.73
N GLY A 139 2.38 -22.80 0.36
CA GLY A 139 3.47 -23.20 -0.53
C GLY A 139 4.34 -24.32 0.03
N ILE A 140 4.54 -24.37 1.34
CA ILE A 140 5.25 -25.46 2.01
C ILE A 140 4.39 -26.74 1.98
N GLU A 141 3.09 -26.62 2.24
CA GLU A 141 2.13 -27.73 2.23
C GLU A 141 1.96 -28.36 0.85
N ASP A 142 1.85 -27.54 -0.21
CA ASP A 142 1.72 -27.99 -1.60
C ASP A 142 3.07 -28.29 -2.28
N GLN A 143 4.18 -28.16 -1.54
CA GLN A 143 5.57 -28.41 -1.97
C GLN A 143 6.08 -27.47 -3.07
N SER A 144 5.36 -26.39 -3.38
CA SER A 144 5.86 -25.36 -4.30
C SER A 144 6.93 -24.47 -3.66
N ILE A 145 7.01 -24.36 -2.33
CA ILE A 145 8.05 -23.64 -1.60
C ILE A 145 8.82 -24.64 -0.72
N HIS A 146 10.15 -24.55 -0.72
CA HIS A 146 10.95 -25.42 0.15
C HIS A 146 10.64 -25.13 1.63
N PRO A 147 10.67 -26.14 2.52
CA PRO A 147 10.36 -25.92 3.93
C PRO A 147 11.22 -24.83 4.57
N ILE A 148 10.56 -23.81 5.11
CA ILE A 148 11.19 -22.69 5.82
C ILE A 148 10.88 -22.85 7.31
N PRO A 149 11.88 -22.87 8.22
CA PRO A 149 11.63 -23.03 9.66
C PRO A 149 10.84 -21.88 10.31
N PHE A 150 10.88 -20.70 9.72
CA PHE A 150 10.34 -19.44 10.27
C PHE A 150 9.46 -18.71 9.23
N PRO A 151 8.30 -19.26 8.83
CA PRO A 151 7.51 -18.72 7.74
C PRO A 151 6.86 -17.37 8.06
N ASN A 152 6.56 -17.08 9.33
CA ASN A 152 5.99 -15.79 9.71
C ASN A 152 7.04 -14.68 9.65
N GLU A 153 8.24 -14.96 10.15
CA GLU A 153 9.40 -14.05 10.14
C GLU A 153 9.88 -13.79 8.71
N ALA A 154 9.80 -14.81 7.84
CA ALA A 154 10.01 -14.64 6.41
C ALA A 154 8.99 -13.64 5.82
N ALA A 155 7.69 -13.80 6.13
CA ALA A 155 6.64 -12.89 5.68
C ALA A 155 6.88 -11.44 6.14
N GLU A 156 7.19 -11.24 7.43
CA GLU A 156 7.51 -9.90 7.98
C GLU A 156 8.69 -9.26 7.25
N THR A 157 9.77 -10.02 7.08
CA THR A 157 11.02 -9.55 6.46
C THR A 157 10.78 -9.15 5.01
N ILE A 158 10.12 -10.01 4.24
CA ILE A 158 9.85 -9.74 2.83
C ILE A 158 9.00 -8.49 2.69
N LEU A 159 7.93 -8.39 3.47
CA LEU A 159 7.00 -7.27 3.39
C LEU A 159 7.68 -5.93 3.73
N LEU A 160 8.56 -5.92 4.75
CA LEU A 160 9.35 -4.73 5.10
C LEU A 160 10.32 -4.34 3.99
N LEU A 161 11.03 -5.32 3.42
CA LEU A 161 12.03 -5.06 2.39
C LEU A 161 11.39 -4.62 1.07
N THR A 162 10.25 -5.19 0.67
CA THR A 162 9.59 -4.79 -0.56
C THR A 162 8.88 -3.45 -0.46
N ASN A 163 8.24 -3.15 0.67
CA ASN A 163 7.39 -1.96 0.79
C ASN A 163 8.12 -0.71 1.28
N PHE A 164 9.29 -0.85 1.93
CA PHE A 164 10.00 0.30 2.51
C PHE A 164 11.48 0.37 2.13
N TRP A 165 12.13 -0.77 1.82
CA TRP A 165 13.57 -0.77 1.51
C TRP A 165 13.86 -0.58 0.03
N ILE A 166 13.19 -1.33 -0.86
CA ILE A 166 13.38 -1.21 -2.31
C ILE A 166 13.03 0.20 -2.80
N GLU A 167 11.91 0.73 -2.33
CA GLU A 167 11.36 2.02 -2.78
C GLU A 167 12.27 3.23 -2.47
N GLY A 168 13.16 3.10 -1.48
CA GLY A 168 14.10 4.18 -1.14
C GLY A 168 13.42 5.41 -0.52
N SER A 169 12.22 5.29 0.04
CA SER A 169 11.57 6.38 0.79
C SER A 169 12.30 6.72 2.10
N ILE A 170 13.00 5.74 2.68
CA ILE A 170 13.76 5.88 3.93
C ILE A 170 15.28 5.95 3.71
N PHE A 171 15.79 5.32 2.64
CA PHE A 171 17.21 5.17 2.36
C PHE A 171 17.60 5.90 1.07
N GLU A 172 18.90 6.10 0.84
CA GLU A 172 19.40 6.69 -0.41
C GLU A 172 18.74 6.03 -1.65
N ASN A 173 18.21 6.88 -2.54
CA ASN A 173 17.32 6.48 -3.61
C ASN A 173 17.91 6.83 -4.98
N SER A 174 18.97 6.11 -5.37
CA SER A 174 19.49 6.14 -6.74
C SER A 174 19.04 4.90 -7.50
N SER A 175 18.84 5.02 -8.81
CA SER A 175 18.44 3.90 -9.66
C SER A 175 19.39 2.70 -9.54
N GLU A 176 20.70 2.96 -9.41
CA GLU A 176 21.72 1.92 -9.16
C GLU A 176 21.48 1.19 -7.84
N LYS A 177 21.16 1.92 -6.76
CA LYS A 177 20.87 1.31 -5.46
C LYS A 177 19.58 0.50 -5.44
N ILE A 178 18.54 0.91 -6.17
CA ILE A 178 17.30 0.13 -6.30
C ILE A 178 17.62 -1.22 -6.95
N VAL A 179 18.40 -1.21 -8.04
CA VAL A 179 18.83 -2.43 -8.75
C VAL A 179 19.61 -3.36 -7.81
N ASP A 180 20.61 -2.84 -7.10
CA ASP A 180 21.40 -3.62 -6.13
C ASP A 180 20.51 -4.27 -5.06
N ARG A 181 19.52 -3.53 -4.52
CA ARG A 181 18.59 -4.04 -3.51
C ARG A 181 17.70 -5.16 -4.04
N ILE A 182 17.22 -5.04 -5.27
CA ILE A 182 16.37 -6.06 -5.91
C ILE A 182 17.16 -7.37 -6.09
N TYR A 183 18.39 -7.29 -6.62
CA TYR A 183 19.23 -8.48 -6.78
C TYR A 183 19.67 -9.08 -5.44
N PHE A 184 19.94 -8.25 -4.43
CA PHE A 184 20.20 -8.75 -3.08
C PHE A 184 18.96 -9.44 -2.47
N LEU A 185 17.76 -8.88 -2.68
CA LEU A 185 16.53 -9.50 -2.22
C LEU A 185 16.32 -10.86 -2.89
N GLN A 186 16.51 -10.96 -4.22
CA GLN A 186 16.48 -12.23 -4.94
C GLN A 186 17.44 -13.25 -4.31
N PHE A 187 18.71 -12.88 -4.13
CA PHE A 187 19.73 -13.75 -3.51
C PHE A 187 19.32 -14.23 -2.12
N MET A 188 18.83 -13.32 -1.26
CA MET A 188 18.41 -13.64 0.10
C MET A 188 17.21 -14.59 0.11
N LEU A 189 16.21 -14.33 -0.73
CA LEU A 189 15.01 -15.16 -0.82
C LEU A 189 15.30 -16.56 -1.36
N GLN A 190 16.17 -16.68 -2.37
CA GLN A 190 16.66 -17.96 -2.86
C GLN A 190 17.40 -18.75 -1.77
N SER A 191 18.20 -18.06 -0.95
CA SER A 191 18.97 -18.68 0.15
C SER A 191 18.09 -19.28 1.24
N ILE A 192 16.87 -18.77 1.42
CA ILE A 192 15.87 -19.33 2.36
C ILE A 192 14.84 -20.26 1.69
N GLY A 193 15.03 -20.61 0.40
CA GLY A 193 14.15 -21.52 -0.32
C GLY A 193 12.91 -20.89 -0.94
N LEU A 194 12.87 -19.56 -1.03
CA LEU A 194 11.75 -18.76 -1.54
C LEU A 194 12.10 -18.11 -2.89
N ASP A 195 12.25 -18.93 -3.92
CA ASP A 195 12.63 -18.46 -5.26
C ASP A 195 11.42 -17.91 -6.05
N ILE A 196 11.00 -16.69 -5.70
CA ILE A 196 9.85 -15.98 -6.33
C ILE A 196 10.26 -14.76 -7.19
N PHE A 197 11.48 -14.25 -7.01
CA PHE A 197 12.02 -13.13 -7.81
C PHE A 197 12.78 -13.67 -9.00
N ASP A 198 12.07 -14.10 -10.04
CA ASP A 198 12.70 -14.50 -11.30
C ASP A 198 13.06 -13.29 -12.18
N GLU A 199 13.81 -13.54 -13.27
CA GLU A 199 14.24 -12.48 -14.19
C GLU A 199 13.04 -11.70 -14.77
N SER A 200 11.90 -12.36 -14.99
CA SER A 200 10.69 -11.72 -15.49
C SER A 200 10.12 -10.72 -14.48
N LEU A 201 10.02 -11.11 -13.20
CA LEU A 201 9.53 -10.22 -12.15
C LEU A 201 10.49 -9.06 -11.92
N ILE A 202 11.79 -9.31 -11.91
CA ILE A 202 12.82 -8.27 -11.76
C ILE A 202 12.72 -7.27 -12.91
N HIS A 203 12.60 -7.74 -14.15
CA HIS A 203 12.43 -6.87 -15.31
C HIS A 203 11.15 -6.02 -15.20
N GLU A 204 10.04 -6.58 -14.71
CA GLU A 204 8.80 -5.82 -14.48
C GLU A 204 9.01 -4.71 -13.44
N ILE A 205 9.64 -5.03 -12.30
CA ILE A 205 9.96 -4.05 -11.23
C ILE A 205 10.81 -2.90 -11.78
N LEU A 206 11.88 -3.22 -12.52
CA LEU A 206 12.81 -2.22 -13.06
C LEU A 206 12.17 -1.38 -14.16
N SER A 207 11.25 -1.95 -14.95
CA SER A 207 10.52 -1.21 -15.99
C SER A 207 9.56 -0.15 -15.44
N GLN A 208 9.06 -0.35 -14.22
CA GLN A 208 8.17 0.61 -13.55
C GLN A 208 8.92 1.70 -12.78
N SER A 209 10.24 1.53 -12.58
CA SER A 209 11.10 2.46 -11.83
C SER A 209 11.75 3.54 -12.72
N ASN A 210 11.53 3.48 -14.04
CA ASN A 210 11.95 4.48 -15.04
C ASN A 210 10.73 5.25 -15.56
#